data_AF-A0A3C0YNB0-F1
#
_entry.id   AF-A0A3C0YNB0-F1
#
_cell.length_a   1.000
_cell.length_b   1.000
_cell.length_c   1.000
_cell.angle_alpha   90.00
_cell.angle_beta   90.00
_cell.angle_gamma   90.00
#
_symmetry.space_group_name_H-M   'P 1'
#
loop_
_entity.id
_entity.type
_entity.pdbx_description
1 polymer ?
#
loop_
_entity_poly.entity_id
_entity_poly.type
_entity_poly.pdbx_seq_one_letter_code
_entity_poly.pdbx_strand_id
1 'polypeptide(L)'
;MIAIIDYGMGNLKSVFNAFKQVSPEADIKVTSNPVDIKKAHHVVFPGQGAMPDCIRELDERNLRSSVIDAAKTKPFLGICIGLQMLFDK
;
A
#
# COMPACT_ATOMS: atom_id res chain seq x y z
N MET A 1 13.87 -3.01 -0.50
CA MET A 1 12.73 -2.10 -0.63
C MET A 1 11.40 -2.66 -0.10
N ILE A 2 10.84 -1.97 0.90
CA ILE A 2 9.43 -1.98 1.33
C ILE A 2 8.73 -0.81 0.63
N ALA A 3 7.65 -1.06 -0.11
CA ALA A 3 6.84 0.00 -0.71
C ALA A 3 5.65 0.33 0.18
N ILE A 4 5.51 1.60 0.61
CA ILE A 4 4.30 2.13 1.21
C ILE A 4 3.51 2.81 0.08
N ILE A 5 2.30 2.32 -0.18
CA ILE A 5 1.48 2.81 -1.29
C ILE A 5 0.91 4.17 -0.94
N ASP A 6 1.30 5.18 -1.72
CA ASP A 6 0.65 6.48 -1.76
C ASP A 6 -0.40 6.47 -2.87
N TYR A 7 -1.65 6.39 -2.47
CA TYR A 7 -2.82 6.48 -3.35
C TYR A 7 -3.63 7.75 -3.07
N GLY A 8 -3.03 8.76 -2.43
CA GLY A 8 -3.69 10.04 -2.11
C GLY A 8 -4.54 10.02 -0.83
N MET A 9 -4.63 8.88 -0.14
CA MET A 9 -5.32 8.75 1.14
C MET A 9 -4.48 7.97 2.16
N GLY A 10 -4.83 8.10 3.43
CA GLY A 10 -4.14 7.44 4.53
C GLY A 10 -3.16 8.33 5.28
N ASN A 11 -2.73 7.87 6.45
CA ASN A 11 -1.75 8.57 7.28
C ASN A 11 -0.32 8.11 6.95
N LEU A 12 0.15 8.46 5.74
CA LEU A 12 1.45 8.05 5.22
C LEU A 12 2.61 8.44 6.14
N LYS A 13 2.54 9.62 6.75
CA LYS A 13 3.58 10.12 7.66
C LYS A 13 3.72 9.26 8.91
N SER A 14 2.61 8.90 9.55
CA SER A 14 2.66 8.01 10.72
C SER A 14 3.12 6.60 10.36
N VAL A 15 2.66 6.06 9.22
CA VAL A 15 3.10 4.72 8.76
C VAL A 15 4.60 4.71 8.45
N PHE A 16 5.08 5.69 7.68
CA PHE A 16 6.51 5.80 7.38
C PHE A 16 7.37 5.94 8.65
N ASN A 17 6.96 6.79 9.59
CA ASN A 17 7.66 6.97 10.86
C ASN A 17 7.67 5.68 11.71
N ALA A 18 6.55 4.96 11.78
CA ALA A 18 6.47 3.69 12.50
C ALA A 18 7.46 2.67 11.90
N PHE A 19 7.50 2.55 10.57
CA PHE A 19 8.46 1.66 9.91
C PHE A 19 9.91 2.09 10.14
N LYS A 20 10.21 3.39 10.07
CA LYS A 20 11.55 3.90 10.40
C LYS A 20 11.96 3.69 11.85
N GLN A 21 11.00 3.66 12.78
CA GLN A 21 11.28 3.39 14.18
C GLN A 21 11.55 1.89 14.44
N VAL A 22 10.74 1.00 13.88
CA VAL A 22 10.88 -0.46 14.12
C VAL A 22 11.94 -1.11 13.24
N SER A 23 12.29 -0.49 12.12
CA SER A 23 13.34 -0.96 11.20
C SER A 23 14.08 0.24 10.55
N PRO A 24 15.00 0.89 11.29
CA PRO A 24 15.72 2.08 10.82
C PRO A 24 16.51 1.85 9.52
N GLU A 25 17.12 0.68 9.41
CA GLU A 25 17.94 0.22 8.28
C GLU A 25 17.10 -0.24 7.07
N ALA A 26 15.78 -0.39 7.22
CA ALA A 26 14.94 -0.78 6.11
C ALA A 26 14.93 0.32 5.03
N ASP A 27 15.20 -0.14 3.80
CA ASP A 27 14.95 0.61 2.57
C ASP A 27 13.43 0.71 2.35
N ILE A 28 12.86 1.85 2.73
CA ILE A 28 11.43 2.15 2.69
C ILE A 28 11.20 3.24 1.65
N LYS A 29 10.27 2.99 0.72
CA LYS A 29 9.86 3.94 -0.31
C LYS A 29 8.36 4.19 -0.23
N VAL A 30 7.97 5.43 0.02
CA VAL A 30 6.58 5.88 -0.22
C VAL A 30 6.44 6.13 -1.72
N THR A 31 5.46 5.52 -2.37
CA THR A 31 5.35 5.58 -3.84
C THR A 31 3.92 5.49 -4.34
N SER A 32 3.64 6.29 -5.36
CA SER A 32 2.45 6.26 -6.22
C SER A 32 2.78 5.73 -7.62
N ASN A 33 3.90 5.00 -7.78
CA ASN A 33 4.34 4.44 -9.05
C ASN A 33 4.08 2.91 -9.11
N PRO A 34 3.28 2.42 -10.06
CA PRO A 34 3.02 0.98 -10.24
C PRO A 34 4.30 0.13 -10.40
N VAL A 35 5.34 0.68 -11.02
CA VAL A 35 6.62 -0.02 -11.25
C VAL A 35 7.34 -0.28 -9.93
N ASP A 36 7.33 0.70 -9.01
CA ASP A 36 7.95 0.55 -7.70
C ASP A 36 7.22 -0.53 -6.88
N ILE A 37 5.88 -0.53 -6.90
CA ILE A 37 5.05 -1.53 -6.22
C ILE A 37 5.36 -2.94 -6.76
N LYS A 38 5.50 -3.07 -8.09
CA LYS A 38 5.86 -4.34 -8.74
C LYS A 38 7.27 -4.82 -8.35
N LYS A 39 8.24 -3.91 -8.24
CA LYS A 39 9.64 -4.23 -7.86
C LYS A 39 9.85 -4.44 -6.35
N ALA A 40 8.95 -3.96 -5.50
CA ALA A 40 9.07 -4.08 -4.05
C ALA A 40 9.10 -5.53 -3.58
N HIS A 41 9.90 -5.83 -2.55
CA HIS A 41 9.91 -7.15 -1.91
C HIS A 41 8.75 -7.31 -0.93
N HIS A 42 8.34 -6.22 -0.29
CA HIS A 42 7.23 -6.15 0.66
C HIS A 42 6.39 -4.91 0.34
N VAL A 43 5.08 -4.99 0.55
CA VAL A 43 4.15 -3.90 0.27
C VAL A 43 3.31 -3.59 1.50
N VAL A 44 3.11 -2.31 1.75
CA VAL A 44 2.26 -1.77 2.81
C VAL A 44 1.19 -0.92 2.16
N PHE A 45 -0.08 -1.27 2.39
CA PHE A 45 -1.23 -0.53 1.93
C PHE A 45 -1.93 0.16 3.10
N PRO A 46 -1.83 1.50 3.23
CA PRO A 46 -2.42 2.25 4.33
C PRO A 46 -3.90 2.56 4.02
N GLY A 47 -4.79 1.57 4.22
CA GLY A 47 -6.23 1.76 4.03
C GLY A 47 -6.79 2.81 5.00
N GLN A 48 -7.52 3.80 4.49
CA GLN A 48 -8.23 4.76 5.33
C GLN A 48 -9.49 5.25 4.60
N GLY A 49 -10.59 5.41 5.33
CA GLY A 49 -11.87 5.83 4.76
C GLY A 49 -12.75 4.65 4.34
N ALA A 50 -13.76 4.94 3.51
CA ALA A 50 -14.67 3.92 3.01
C ALA A 50 -14.03 3.13 1.86
N MET A 51 -14.44 1.86 1.71
CA MET A 51 -13.93 1.00 0.65
C MET A 51 -14.12 1.57 -0.77
N PRO A 52 -15.29 2.16 -1.13
CA PRO A 52 -15.47 2.76 -2.45
C PRO A 52 -14.48 3.88 -2.75
N ASP A 53 -14.17 4.71 -1.75
CA ASP A 53 -13.19 5.79 -1.89
C ASP A 53 -11.79 5.23 -2.15
N CYS A 54 -11.41 4.17 -1.44
CA CYS A 54 -10.12 3.52 -1.64
C CYS A 54 -9.97 2.97 -3.06
N ILE A 55 -11.01 2.31 -3.57
CA ILE A 55 -11.02 1.78 -4.93
C ILE A 55 -10.94 2.92 -5.95
N ARG A 56 -11.75 3.98 -5.77
CA ARG A 56 -11.76 5.14 -6.67
C ARG A 56 -10.38 5.79 -6.77
N GLU A 57 -9.72 6.05 -5.64
CA GLU A 57 -8.42 6.73 -5.64
C GLU A 57 -7.30 5.84 -6.21
N LEU A 58 -7.39 4.52 -6.06
CA LEU A 58 -6.50 3.55 -6.71
C LEU A 58 -6.69 3.52 -8.22
N ASP A 59 -7.94 3.57 -8.69
CA ASP A 59 -8.28 3.58 -10.12
C ASP A 59 -7.85 4.90 -10.78
N GLU A 60 -8.13 6.05 -10.15
CA GLU A 60 -7.71 7.38 -10.63
C GLU A 60 -6.18 7.49 -10.80
N ARG A 61 -5.41 6.74 -10.01
CA ARG A 61 -3.93 6.72 -10.06
C ARG A 61 -3.34 5.55 -10.84
N ASN A 62 -4.17 4.69 -11.44
CA ASN A 62 -3.74 3.48 -12.14
C ASN A 62 -2.91 2.51 -11.25
N LEU A 63 -3.22 2.47 -9.95
CA LEU A 63 -2.51 1.64 -8.97
C LEU A 63 -3.23 0.32 -8.69
N ARG A 64 -4.52 0.21 -8.98
CA ARG A 64 -5.33 -0.95 -8.59
C ARG A 64 -4.71 -2.29 -9.00
N SER A 65 -4.28 -2.43 -10.25
CA SER A 65 -3.69 -3.67 -10.75
C SER A 65 -2.39 -4.04 -10.04
N SER A 66 -1.46 -3.09 -9.87
CA SER A 66 -0.19 -3.35 -9.18
C SER A 66 -0.36 -3.68 -7.70
N VAL A 67 -1.36 -3.07 -7.03
CA VAL A 67 -1.69 -3.35 -5.63
C VAL A 67 -2.31 -4.74 -5.48
N ILE A 68 -3.27 -5.11 -6.33
CA ILE A 68 -3.89 -6.45 -6.32
C ILE A 68 -2.86 -7.53 -6.62
N ASP A 69 -2.02 -7.32 -7.64
CA ASP A 69 -0.95 -8.26 -7.98
C ASP A 69 0.01 -8.43 -6.80
N ALA A 70 0.43 -7.32 -6.18
CA ALA A 70 1.30 -7.37 -5.01
C ALA A 70 0.65 -8.13 -3.83
N ALA A 71 -0.64 -7.93 -3.57
CA ALA A 71 -1.33 -8.65 -2.51
C ALA A 71 -1.37 -10.17 -2.72
N LYS A 72 -1.33 -10.63 -3.98
CA LYS A 72 -1.34 -12.05 -4.34
C LYS A 72 0.06 -12.69 -4.35
N THR A 73 1.10 -11.92 -4.67
CA THR A 73 2.42 -12.50 -5.02
C THR A 73 3.53 -12.25 -4.01
N LYS A 74 3.33 -11.38 -3.02
CA LYS A 74 4.40 -10.97 -2.09
C LYS A 74 3.83 -10.63 -0.71
N PRO A 75 4.68 -10.61 0.35
CA PRO A 75 4.25 -10.16 1.66
C PRO A 75 3.60 -8.78 1.60
N PHE A 76 2.34 -8.73 2.02
CA PHE A 76 1.48 -7.56 1.90
C PHE A 76 0.84 -7.24 3.25
N LEU A 77 1.07 -6.05 3.76
CA LEU A 77 0.46 -5.54 4.99
C LEU A 77 -0.61 -4.51 4.64
N GLY A 78 -1.88 -4.90 4.75
CA GLY A 78 -3.00 -3.96 4.75
C GLY A 78 -3.20 -3.38 6.15
N ILE A 79 -3.09 -2.07 6.30
CA ILE A 79 -3.40 -1.37 7.55
C ILE A 79 -4.85 -0.85 7.45
N CYS A 80 -5.70 -1.20 8.42
CA CYS A 80 -7.15 -0.99 8.40
C CYS A 80 -7.89 -1.83 7.32
N ILE A 81 -8.98 -1.33 6.71
CA ILE A 81 -9.89 -2.02 5.75
C ILE A 81 -9.18 -2.70 4.55
N GLY A 82 -7.87 -2.52 4.37
CA GLY A 82 -7.08 -3.17 3.32
C GLY A 82 -7.21 -4.70 3.26
N LEU A 83 -7.49 -5.39 4.37
CA LEU A 83 -7.74 -6.84 4.33
C LEU A 83 -9.13 -7.18 3.77
N GLN A 84 -10.18 -6.41 4.09
CA GLN A 84 -11.52 -6.62 3.53
C GLN A 84 -11.61 -6.31 2.02
N MET A 85 -10.69 -5.48 1.48
CA MET A 85 -10.59 -5.23 0.03
C MET A 85 -10.05 -6.42 -0.77
N LEU A 86 -9.44 -7.41 -0.11
CA LEU A 86 -8.85 -8.60 -0.75
C LEU A 86 -9.79 -9.81 -0.79
N PHE A 87 -10.94 -9.71 -0.12
CA PHE A 87 -11.97 -10.74 -0.11
C PHE A 87 -13.18 -10.23 -0.87
N ASP A 88 -13.30 -10.66 -2.13
CA ASP A 88 -14.57 -10.63 -2.84
C ASP A 88 -15.55 -11.62 -2.19
N LYS A 89 -16.83 -11.27 -2.24
CA LYS A 89 -17.86 -12.30 -2.42
C LYS A 89 -17.78 -12.83 -3.85
#